data_AF-A0A762GVX7-F1
#
_entry.id   AF-A0A762GVX7-F1
#
_cell.length_a   1.000
_cell.length_b   1.000
_cell.length_c   1.000
_cell.angle_alpha   90.00
_cell.angle_beta   90.00
_cell.angle_gamma   90.00
#
_symmetry.space_group_name_H-M   'P 1'
#
loop_
_entity.id
_entity.type
_entity.pdbx_description
1 polymer ?
#
loop_
_entity_poly.entity_id
_entity_poly.type
_entity_poly.pdbx_seq_one_letter_code
_entity_poly.pdbx_strand_id
1 'polypeptide(L)'
;MTPSTLPSKLYRPLAEVKSFVEKMPEGVTLTKLSNKVGAFGSLSKREKDSLIEFLEQRESILVLQARPLNGKNMMTFLRHKKYGYPTTIPGYIYPLKQPQIQKAVATAEPPKPQENPMENLSLPTSPEALRKQAEQLLKAAEEAEKKRNENDFFNKKLQPVKLEICQAAGKMQRKLDEFIDCMDEMNKAIQKLKDLSA
;
A
#
# COMPACT_ATOMS: atom_id res chain seq x y z
N MET A 1 -0.45 8.66 17.95
CA MET A 1 0.73 7.95 17.39
C MET A 1 1.47 8.95 16.54
N THR A 2 2.65 9.38 16.97
CA THR A 2 3.53 10.25 16.17
C THR A 2 3.92 9.50 14.89
N PRO A 3 3.91 10.15 13.71
CA PRO A 3 4.40 9.50 12.49
C PRO A 3 5.88 9.18 12.71
N SER A 4 6.27 7.91 12.62
CA SER A 4 7.65 7.44 12.80
C SER A 4 8.60 8.30 11.98
N THR A 5 9.37 9.16 12.65
CA THR A 5 10.40 9.98 12.03
C THR A 5 11.56 9.08 11.68
N LEU A 6 11.77 8.87 10.38
CA LEU A 6 12.86 8.06 9.87
C LEU A 6 14.21 8.75 10.20
N PRO A 7 15.23 8.01 10.68
CA PRO A 7 16.57 8.57 10.88
C PRO A 7 17.09 9.27 9.62
N SER A 8 17.78 10.41 9.80
CA SER A 8 18.21 11.27 8.69
C SER A 8 19.05 10.54 7.63
N LYS A 9 19.89 9.60 8.08
CA LYS A 9 20.71 8.72 7.22
C LYS A 9 19.89 7.86 6.24
N LEU A 10 18.61 7.61 6.50
CA LEU A 10 17.75 6.77 5.67
C LEU A 10 16.96 7.57 4.63
N TYR A 11 16.99 8.91 4.65
CA TYR A 11 16.28 9.74 3.66
C TYR A 11 16.78 9.54 2.23
N ARG A 12 18.10 9.45 2.05
CA ARG A 12 18.69 9.19 0.73
C ARG A 12 18.31 7.80 0.20
N PRO A 13 18.52 6.70 0.95
CA PRO A 13 18.04 5.37 0.56
C PRO A 13 16.54 5.35 0.25
N LEU A 14 15.71 6.04 1.03
CA LEU A 14 14.27 6.15 0.81
C LEU A 14 13.94 6.76 -0.56
N ALA A 15 14.57 7.88 -0.90
CA ALA A 15 14.33 8.59 -2.17
C ALA A 15 14.76 7.75 -3.38
N GLU A 16 15.92 7.10 -3.29
CA GLU A 16 16.43 6.24 -4.36
C GLU A 16 15.54 5.00 -4.56
N VAL A 17 15.11 4.34 -3.48
CA VAL A 17 14.18 3.21 -3.55
C VAL A 17 12.86 3.63 -4.17
N LYS A 18 12.30 4.79 -3.78
CA LYS A 18 11.05 5.32 -4.38
C LYS A 18 11.20 5.53 -5.89
N SER A 19 12.23 6.25 -6.32
CA SER A 19 12.47 6.52 -7.75
C SER A 19 12.70 5.24 -8.55
N PHE A 20 13.40 4.27 -7.96
CA PHE A 20 13.66 2.98 -8.62
C PHE A 20 12.40 2.14 -8.77
N VAL A 21 11.62 1.98 -7.69
CA VAL A 21 10.37 1.21 -7.69
C VAL A 21 9.33 1.87 -8.61
N GLU A 22 9.32 3.20 -8.70
CA GLU A 22 8.43 3.94 -9.57
C GLU A 22 8.65 3.62 -11.07
N LYS A 23 9.89 3.30 -11.48
CA LYS A 23 10.23 2.93 -12.85
C LYS A 23 9.92 1.46 -13.18
N MET A 24 9.58 0.64 -12.18
CA MET A 24 9.36 -0.79 -12.32
C MET A 24 7.86 -1.11 -12.21
N PRO A 25 7.15 -1.29 -13.33
CA PRO A 25 5.71 -1.56 -13.32
C PRO A 25 5.38 -2.85 -12.57
N GLU A 26 6.19 -3.90 -12.74
CA GLU A 26 5.99 -5.21 -12.11
C GLU A 26 6.36 -5.25 -10.61
N GLY A 27 7.02 -4.21 -10.10
CA GLY A 27 7.63 -4.22 -8.77
C GLY A 27 9.00 -4.91 -8.76
N VAL A 28 9.65 -4.90 -7.59
CA VAL A 28 11.02 -5.39 -7.41
C VAL A 28 11.16 -6.20 -6.13
N THR A 29 11.94 -7.28 -6.17
CA THR A 29 12.30 -8.06 -4.98
C THR A 29 13.37 -7.35 -4.14
N LEU A 30 13.40 -7.59 -2.82
CA LEU A 30 14.43 -7.03 -1.94
C LEU A 30 15.87 -7.36 -2.40
N THR A 31 16.10 -8.57 -2.91
CA THR A 31 17.40 -8.98 -3.44
C THR A 31 17.81 -8.13 -4.63
N LYS A 32 16.92 -7.93 -5.61
CA LYS A 32 17.19 -7.12 -6.79
C LYS A 32 17.37 -5.64 -6.42
N LEU A 33 16.60 -5.15 -5.44
CA LEU A 33 16.73 -3.80 -4.92
C LEU A 33 18.08 -3.57 -4.23
N SER A 34 18.54 -4.51 -3.39
CA SER A 34 19.83 -4.45 -2.71
C SER A 34 21.02 -4.44 -3.68
N ASN A 35 20.87 -5.07 -4.84
CA ASN A 35 21.91 -5.11 -5.87
C ASN A 35 21.89 -3.89 -6.81
N LYS A 36 20.74 -3.25 -7.01
CA LYS A 36 20.56 -2.15 -7.97
C LYS A 36 20.59 -0.76 -7.33
N VAL A 37 20.14 -0.63 -6.08
CA VAL A 37 20.12 0.61 -5.32
C VAL A 37 21.25 0.54 -4.30
N GLY A 38 22.41 1.11 -4.64
CA GLY A 38 23.61 1.06 -3.79
C GLY A 38 23.38 1.58 -2.37
N ALA A 39 22.64 2.69 -2.23
CA ALA A 39 22.29 3.26 -0.93
C ALA A 39 21.41 2.35 -0.07
N PHE A 40 20.57 1.51 -0.69
CA PHE A 40 19.79 0.48 0.02
C PHE A 40 20.67 -0.73 0.33
N GLY A 41 21.54 -1.13 -0.60
CA GLY A 41 22.47 -2.24 -0.45
C GLY A 41 23.41 -2.08 0.74
N SER A 42 23.92 -0.87 0.97
CA SER A 42 24.85 -0.50 2.04
C SER A 42 24.22 -0.44 3.44
N LEU A 43 22.89 -0.55 3.57
CA LEU A 43 22.21 -0.52 4.87
C LEU A 43 22.38 -1.84 5.64
N SER A 44 22.45 -1.74 6.96
CA SER A 44 22.35 -2.89 7.86
C SER A 44 20.96 -3.52 7.81
N LYS A 45 20.83 -4.77 8.28
CA LYS A 45 19.54 -5.47 8.32
C LYS A 45 18.46 -4.69 9.07
N ARG A 46 18.78 -4.15 10.25
CA ARG A 46 17.84 -3.34 11.05
C ARG A 46 17.39 -2.07 10.33
N GLU A 47 18.29 -1.42 9.60
CA GLU A 47 17.96 -0.21 8.83
C GLU A 47 17.10 -0.53 7.61
N LYS A 48 17.35 -1.67 6.94
CA LYS A 48 16.50 -2.16 5.85
C LYS A 48 15.08 -2.44 6.36
N ASP A 49 14.96 -3.14 7.48
CA ASP A 49 13.66 -3.47 8.08
C ASP A 49 12.91 -2.18 8.48
N SER A 50 13.58 -1.23 9.14
CA SER A 50 12.98 0.06 9.50
C SER A 50 12.55 0.90 8.28
N LEU A 51 13.34 0.86 7.20
CA LEU A 51 12.98 1.53 5.94
C LEU A 51 11.75 0.87 5.28
N ILE A 52 11.68 -0.45 5.28
CA ILE A 52 10.56 -1.21 4.70
C ILE A 52 9.28 -0.96 5.51
N GLU A 53 9.37 -1.00 6.83
CA GLU A 53 8.25 -0.67 7.73
C GLU A 53 7.76 0.77 7.49
N PHE A 54 8.68 1.72 7.34
CA PHE A 54 8.33 3.10 7.01
C PHE A 54 7.69 3.23 5.61
N LEU A 55 8.17 2.44 4.63
CA LEU A 55 7.58 2.37 3.29
C LEU A 55 6.19 1.74 3.29
N GLU A 56 5.94 0.78 4.17
CA GLU A 56 4.63 0.15 4.35
C GLU A 56 3.62 1.11 5.01
N GLN A 57 4.07 1.91 5.98
CA GLN A 57 3.26 2.94 6.64
C GLN A 57 2.90 4.11 5.71
N ARG A 58 3.70 4.35 4.66
CA ARG A 58 3.50 5.46 3.71
C ARG A 58 2.83 4.97 2.44
N GLU A 59 1.76 5.64 2.02
CA GLU A 59 0.90 5.15 0.93
C GLU A 59 1.55 5.01 -0.47
N SER A 60 2.81 5.39 -0.70
CA SER A 60 3.38 5.41 -2.07
C SER A 60 3.84 4.03 -2.57
N ILE A 61 4.23 3.11 -1.68
CA ILE A 61 4.78 1.80 -2.04
C ILE A 61 3.98 0.68 -1.37
N LEU A 62 3.61 -0.31 -2.16
CA LEU A 62 3.00 -1.56 -1.73
C LEU A 62 4.09 -2.57 -1.40
N VAL A 63 4.09 -3.06 -0.16
CA VAL A 63 4.93 -4.16 0.30
C VAL A 63 4.12 -5.46 0.18
N LEU A 64 4.53 -6.36 -0.71
CA LEU A 64 3.81 -7.58 -1.04
C LEU A 64 4.62 -8.81 -0.69
N GLN A 65 3.97 -9.83 -0.14
CA GLN A 65 4.61 -11.09 0.23
C GLN A 65 4.19 -12.19 -0.76
N ALA A 66 5.15 -12.84 -1.40
CA ALA A 66 4.90 -13.89 -2.40
C ALA A 66 5.83 -15.09 -2.19
N ARG A 67 5.36 -16.31 -2.48
CA ARG A 67 6.18 -17.53 -2.38
C ARG A 67 6.57 -18.00 -3.78
N PRO A 68 7.84 -18.27 -4.09
CA PRO A 68 8.22 -18.82 -5.39
C PRO A 68 7.60 -20.21 -5.59
N LEU A 69 7.22 -20.55 -6.82
CA LEU A 69 6.59 -21.84 -7.14
C LEU A 69 7.45 -23.05 -6.73
N ASN A 70 8.78 -22.92 -6.87
CA ASN A 70 9.74 -23.99 -6.61
C ASN A 70 10.53 -23.81 -5.30
N GLY A 71 10.22 -22.80 -4.49
CA GLY A 71 11.02 -22.45 -3.31
C GLY A 71 10.20 -22.30 -2.04
N LYS A 72 10.78 -22.70 -0.91
CA LYS A 72 10.11 -22.63 0.40
C LYS A 72 10.10 -21.21 1.00
N ASN A 73 11.07 -20.37 0.63
CA ASN A 73 11.31 -19.08 1.27
C ASN A 73 10.40 -17.97 0.70
N MET A 74 9.80 -17.20 1.60
CA MET A 74 8.98 -16.05 1.22
C MET A 74 9.83 -14.91 0.67
N MET A 75 9.31 -14.21 -0.34
CA MET A 75 9.92 -13.07 -0.97
C MET A 75 9.05 -11.83 -0.82
N THR A 76 9.68 -10.75 -0.39
CA THR A 76 9.04 -9.43 -0.32
C THR A 76 9.27 -8.68 -1.65
N PHE A 77 8.18 -8.17 -2.20
CA PHE A 77 8.11 -7.31 -3.39
C PHE A 77 7.73 -5.89 -2.99
N LEU A 78 8.37 -4.91 -3.61
CA LEU A 78 8.06 -3.50 -3.50
C LEU A 78 7.49 -3.02 -4.85
N ARG A 79 6.25 -2.53 -4.86
CA ARG A 79 5.58 -2.03 -6.07
C ARG A 79 5.00 -0.64 -5.82
N HIS A 80 5.09 0.26 -6.80
CA HIS A 80 4.54 1.60 -6.64
C HIS A 80 3.00 1.57 -6.69
N LYS A 81 2.31 2.31 -5.81
CA LYS A 81 0.83 2.37 -5.76
C LYS A 81 0.20 2.82 -7.08
N LYS A 82 0.91 3.61 -7.89
CA LYS A 82 0.47 4.03 -9.24
C LYS A 82 0.14 2.87 -10.17
N TYR A 83 0.74 1.70 -9.97
CA TYR A 83 0.50 0.50 -10.78
C TYR A 83 -0.51 -0.48 -10.16
N GLY A 84 -1.15 -0.10 -9.05
CA GLY A 84 -2.14 -0.92 -8.35
C GLY A 84 -1.57 -2.19 -7.71
N TYR A 85 -2.47 -2.98 -7.10
CA TYR A 85 -2.17 -4.32 -6.59
C TYR A 85 -2.13 -5.31 -7.76
N PRO A 86 -1.05 -6.10 -7.91
CA PRO A 86 -0.97 -7.10 -8.98
C PRO A 86 -2.00 -8.21 -8.70
N THR A 87 -2.60 -8.78 -9.75
CA THR A 87 -3.51 -9.93 -9.62
C THR A 87 -2.73 -11.24 -9.51
N THR A 88 -1.60 -11.32 -10.18
CA THR A 88 -0.66 -12.45 -10.20
C THR A 88 0.77 -11.91 -10.32
N ILE A 89 1.75 -12.61 -9.74
CA ILE A 89 3.18 -12.28 -9.89
C ILE A 89 3.85 -13.43 -10.66
N PRO A 90 4.41 -13.19 -11.86
CA PRO A 90 5.01 -14.25 -12.69
C PRO A 90 6.08 -15.06 -11.93
N GLY A 91 5.90 -16.38 -11.82
CA GLY A 91 6.84 -17.27 -11.12
C GLY A 91 6.62 -17.40 -9.61
N TYR A 92 5.60 -16.73 -9.06
CA TYR A 92 5.30 -16.73 -7.62
C TYR A 92 3.81 -17.02 -7.35
N ILE A 93 3.56 -17.73 -6.26
CA ILE A 93 2.26 -17.90 -5.63
C ILE A 93 1.93 -16.59 -4.90
N TYR A 94 0.98 -15.84 -5.45
CA TYR A 94 0.46 -14.59 -4.91
C TYR A 94 -1.00 -14.41 -5.36
N PRO A 95 -1.93 -13.95 -4.50
CA PRO A 95 -1.77 -13.63 -3.08
C PRO A 95 -1.81 -14.88 -2.18
N LEU A 96 -0.94 -14.94 -1.16
CA LEU A 96 -0.78 -16.11 -0.27
C LEU A 96 -1.92 -16.30 0.74
N LYS A 97 -2.52 -15.18 1.16
CA LYS A 97 -3.83 -15.02 1.81
C LYS A 97 -4.24 -13.61 1.42
N GLN A 98 -5.45 -13.41 0.90
CA GLN A 98 -5.90 -12.06 0.53
C GLN A 98 -5.75 -11.11 1.73
N PRO A 99 -4.97 -10.02 1.65
CA PRO A 99 -5.37 -8.83 2.37
C PRO A 99 -6.67 -8.38 1.72
N GLN A 100 -7.76 -8.35 2.49
CA GLN A 100 -9.05 -7.85 2.01
C GLN A 100 -8.93 -6.36 1.67
N ILE A 101 -8.49 -6.08 0.45
CA ILE A 101 -8.51 -4.75 -0.15
C ILE A 101 -9.60 -4.80 -1.21
N GLN A 102 -10.81 -4.55 -0.71
CA GLN A 102 -11.84 -3.73 -1.36
C GLN A 102 -11.89 -3.84 -2.89
N LYS A 103 -12.57 -4.88 -3.37
CA LYS A 103 -13.31 -4.76 -4.63
C LYS A 103 -14.57 -3.96 -4.36
N ALA A 104 -14.51 -2.66 -4.59
CA ALA A 104 -15.68 -1.86 -4.91
C ALA A 104 -15.52 -1.38 -6.35
N VAL A 105 -15.97 -2.17 -7.33
CA VAL A 105 -16.69 -1.66 -8.49
C VAL A 105 -17.66 -2.74 -8.93
N ALA A 106 -18.94 -2.37 -8.93
CA ALA A 106 -20.05 -3.17 -9.38
C ALA A 106 -19.94 -3.47 -10.89
N THR A 107 -20.33 -4.68 -11.28
CA THR A 107 -21.12 -4.88 -12.48
C THR A 107 -22.07 -6.02 -12.18
N ALA A 108 -23.35 -5.73 -12.27
CA ALA A 108 -24.43 -6.68 -12.07
C ALA A 108 -24.48 -7.62 -13.28
N GLU A 109 -24.51 -8.93 -13.06
CA GLU A 109 -25.29 -9.89 -13.85
C GLU A 109 -25.44 -11.23 -13.08
N PRO A 110 -26.53 -11.99 -13.31
CA PRO A 110 -27.03 -13.06 -12.43
C PRO A 110 -26.25 -14.39 -12.52
N PRO A 111 -26.40 -15.29 -11.52
CA PRO A 111 -25.57 -16.47 -11.37
C PRO A 111 -25.99 -17.57 -12.35
N LYS A 112 -25.03 -18.21 -13.02
CA LYS A 112 -25.21 -19.55 -13.57
C LYS A 112 -24.18 -20.53 -12.99
N PRO A 113 -24.61 -21.77 -12.71
CA PRO A 113 -23.92 -22.72 -11.85
C PRO A 113 -23.02 -23.67 -12.66
N GLN A 114 -21.81 -23.92 -12.19
CA GLN A 114 -20.89 -24.98 -12.67
C GLN A 114 -19.64 -24.93 -11.79
N GLU A 115 -19.00 -25.99 -11.31
CA GLU A 115 -19.27 -27.41 -11.12
C GLU A 115 -18.07 -27.83 -10.25
N ASN A 116 -18.29 -28.46 -9.10
CA ASN A 116 -17.19 -28.86 -8.22
C ASN A 116 -16.40 -30.02 -8.83
N PRO A 117 -15.06 -30.02 -8.72
CA PRO A 117 -14.34 -31.26 -8.42
C PRO A 117 -14.12 -31.31 -6.91
N MET A 118 -14.81 -32.27 -6.26
CA MET A 118 -14.59 -32.62 -4.87
C MET A 118 -13.11 -32.94 -4.61
N GLU A 119 -12.48 -32.25 -3.67
CA GLU A 119 -11.37 -32.82 -2.91
C GLU A 119 -11.57 -32.59 -1.40
N ASN A 120 -11.81 -33.72 -0.73
CA ASN A 120 -11.56 -34.01 0.67
C ASN A 120 -12.36 -33.25 1.75
N LEU A 121 -13.66 -33.55 1.84
CA LEU A 121 -14.34 -33.51 3.14
C LEU A 121 -14.28 -34.90 3.76
N SER A 122 -13.49 -35.02 4.83
CA SER A 122 -13.79 -35.99 5.88
C SER A 122 -15.17 -35.64 6.42
N LEU A 123 -16.19 -36.38 5.98
CA LEU A 123 -17.55 -36.27 6.49
C LEU A 123 -17.51 -36.58 8.00
N PRO A 124 -18.04 -35.70 8.86
CA PRO A 124 -18.22 -36.06 10.26
C PRO A 124 -19.23 -37.22 10.29
N THR A 125 -18.77 -38.40 10.65
CA THR A 125 -19.56 -39.65 10.63
C THR A 125 -20.65 -39.72 11.70
N SER A 126 -21.01 -38.59 12.33
CA SER A 126 -22.05 -38.49 13.36
C SER A 126 -22.88 -37.19 13.22
N PRO A 127 -24.23 -37.26 13.38
CA PRO A 127 -25.13 -36.11 13.35
C PRO A 127 -24.74 -34.99 14.33
N GLU A 128 -24.12 -35.34 15.46
CA GLU A 128 -23.70 -34.39 16.49
C GLU A 128 -22.49 -33.55 16.04
N ALA A 129 -21.55 -34.16 15.33
CA ALA A 129 -20.39 -33.45 14.79
C ALA A 129 -20.78 -32.51 13.63
N LEU A 130 -21.81 -32.89 12.86
CA LEU A 130 -22.40 -32.03 11.82
C LEU A 130 -23.07 -30.79 12.42
N ARG A 131 -23.79 -30.94 13.54
CA ARG A 131 -24.39 -29.81 14.28
C ARG A 131 -23.33 -28.84 14.81
N LYS A 132 -22.25 -29.37 15.38
CA LYS A 132 -21.16 -28.55 15.93
C LYS A 132 -20.41 -27.76 14.84
N GLN A 133 -20.25 -28.35 13.66
CA GLN A 133 -19.64 -27.67 12.50
C GLN A 133 -20.55 -26.56 11.95
N ALA A 134 -21.87 -26.81 11.87
CA ALA A 134 -22.84 -25.80 11.45
C ALA A 134 -22.88 -24.60 12.41
N GLU A 135 -22.82 -24.84 13.72
CA GLU A 135 -22.81 -23.79 14.75
C GLU A 135 -21.53 -22.93 14.68
N GLN A 136 -20.37 -23.55 14.43
CA GLN A 136 -19.11 -22.82 14.22
C GLN A 136 -19.14 -21.97 12.94
N LEU A 137 -19.74 -22.48 11.87
CA LEU A 137 -19.91 -21.74 10.62
C LEU A 137 -20.84 -20.53 10.80
N LEU A 138 -21.95 -20.70 11.54
CA LEU A 138 -22.86 -19.61 11.90
C LEU A 138 -22.15 -18.51 12.70
N LYS A 139 -21.41 -18.90 13.74
CA LYS A 139 -20.65 -17.96 14.57
C LYS A 139 -19.56 -17.22 13.78
N ALA A 140 -18.88 -17.92 12.87
CA ALA A 140 -17.89 -17.31 12.00
C ALA A 140 -18.52 -16.31 11.00
N ALA A 141 -19.73 -16.60 10.50
CA ALA A 141 -20.47 -15.69 9.64
C ALA A 141 -20.91 -14.41 10.38
N GLU A 142 -21.43 -14.52 11.60
CA GLU A 142 -21.81 -13.37 12.43
C GLU A 142 -20.60 -12.49 12.80
N GLU A 143 -19.47 -13.09 13.18
CA GLU A 143 -18.24 -12.32 13.45
C GLU A 143 -17.70 -11.60 12.21
N ALA A 144 -17.83 -12.23 11.03
CA ALA A 144 -17.45 -11.61 9.77
C ALA A 144 -18.38 -10.44 9.41
N GLU A 145 -19.68 -10.56 9.65
CA GLU A 145 -20.67 -9.50 9.38
C GLU A 145 -20.49 -8.31 10.34
N LYS A 146 -20.24 -8.57 11.63
CA LYS A 146 -19.94 -7.53 12.62
C LYS A 146 -18.67 -6.75 12.26
N LYS A 147 -17.59 -7.45 11.90
CA LYS A 147 -16.34 -6.82 11.43
C LYS A 147 -16.54 -6.02 10.15
N ARG A 148 -17.38 -6.49 9.22
CA ARG A 148 -17.70 -5.75 7.99
C ARG A 148 -18.43 -4.44 8.29
N ASN A 149 -19.40 -4.45 9.21
CA ASN A 149 -20.12 -3.24 9.62
C ASN A 149 -19.22 -2.23 10.34
N GLU A 150 -18.35 -2.69 11.24
CA GLU A 150 -17.37 -1.84 11.93
C GLU A 150 -16.40 -1.18 10.93
N ASN A 151 -15.93 -1.94 9.94
CA ASN A 151 -15.01 -1.44 8.93
C ASN A 151 -15.69 -0.48 7.94
N ASP A 152 -16.96 -0.70 7.59
CA ASP A 152 -17.76 0.22 6.76
C ASP A 152 -18.03 1.55 7.50
N PHE A 153 -18.37 1.47 8.79
CA PHE A 153 -18.54 2.65 9.64
C PHE A 153 -17.24 3.46 9.78
N PHE A 154 -16.11 2.77 9.98
CA PHE A 154 -14.81 3.42 10.03
C PHE A 154 -14.45 4.09 8.70
N ASN A 155 -14.68 3.43 7.56
CA ASN A 155 -14.44 4.02 6.24
C ASN A 155 -15.34 5.24 5.99
N LYS A 156 -16.62 5.19 6.36
CA LYS A 156 -17.55 6.34 6.25
C LYS A 156 -17.08 7.55 7.06
N LYS A 157 -16.47 7.34 8.23
CA LYS A 157 -15.90 8.41 9.04
C LYS A 157 -14.53 8.89 8.55
N LEU A 158 -13.73 8.00 7.96
CA LEU A 158 -12.38 8.32 7.51
C LEU A 158 -12.37 9.08 6.17
N GLN A 159 -13.28 8.75 5.26
CA GLN A 159 -13.42 9.41 3.95
C GLN A 159 -13.58 10.95 4.02
N PRO A 160 -14.46 11.53 4.86
CA PRO A 160 -14.57 12.98 4.96
C PRO A 160 -13.28 13.62 5.48
N VAL A 161 -12.60 13.02 6.45
CA VAL A 161 -11.31 13.52 6.96
C VAL A 161 -10.25 13.50 5.85
N LYS A 162 -10.20 12.44 5.05
CA LYS A 162 -9.28 12.36 3.91
C LYS A 162 -9.55 13.45 2.88
N LEU A 163 -10.82 13.71 2.59
CA LEU A 163 -11.22 14.78 1.69
C LEU A 163 -10.80 16.16 2.22
N GLU A 164 -11.02 16.44 3.51
CA GLU A 164 -10.60 17.69 4.16
C GLU A 164 -9.09 17.92 4.06
N ILE A 165 -8.28 16.88 4.29
CA ILE A 165 -6.82 16.96 4.14
C ILE A 165 -6.43 17.31 2.69
N CYS A 166 -7.04 16.66 1.70
CA CYS A 166 -6.77 16.95 0.29
C CYS A 166 -7.15 18.39 -0.07
N GLN A 167 -8.29 18.88 0.43
CA GLN A 167 -8.71 20.27 0.20
C GLN A 167 -7.76 21.28 0.87
N ALA A 168 -7.31 21.01 2.10
CA ALA A 168 -6.35 21.84 2.80
C ALA A 168 -5.00 21.89 2.08
N ALA A 169 -4.51 20.74 1.58
CA ALA A 169 -3.30 20.68 0.77
C ALA A 169 -3.42 21.52 -0.52
N GLY A 170 -4.57 21.43 -1.23
CA GLY A 170 -4.81 22.25 -2.42
C GLY A 170 -4.96 23.75 -2.13
N LYS A 171 -5.43 24.15 -0.93
CA LYS A 171 -5.41 25.55 -0.50
C LYS A 171 -3.99 26.04 -0.22
N MET A 172 -3.18 25.20 0.44
CA MET A 172 -1.78 25.51 0.74
C MET A 172 -0.96 25.69 -0.53
N GLN A 173 -1.14 24.82 -1.53
CA GLN A 173 -0.44 24.91 -2.81
C GLN A 173 -0.70 26.26 -3.49
N ARG A 174 -1.98 26.67 -3.59
CA ARG A 174 -2.35 27.97 -4.17
C ARG A 174 -1.72 29.15 -3.43
N LYS A 175 -1.64 29.09 -2.10
CA LYS A 175 -0.97 30.14 -1.31
C LYS A 175 0.54 30.17 -1.49
N LEU A 176 1.17 29.03 -1.74
CA LEU A 176 2.57 28.97 -2.09
C LEU A 176 2.82 29.57 -3.48
N ASP A 177 1.95 29.27 -4.46
CA ASP A 177 2.04 29.83 -5.80
C ASP A 177 1.91 31.36 -5.76
N GLU A 178 0.91 31.90 -5.04
CA GLU A 178 0.77 33.35 -4.81
C GLU A 178 2.01 33.96 -4.13
N PHE A 179 2.62 33.25 -3.18
CA PHE A 179 3.83 33.72 -2.50
C PHE A 179 5.04 33.76 -3.45
N ILE A 180 5.16 32.79 -4.37
CA ILE A 180 6.22 32.78 -5.40
C ILE A 180 6.06 33.97 -6.34
N ASP A 181 4.84 34.29 -6.77
CA ASP A 181 4.56 35.45 -7.61
C ASP A 181 4.97 36.77 -6.91
N CYS A 182 4.58 36.93 -5.63
CA CYS A 182 4.99 38.09 -4.82
C CYS A 182 6.52 38.19 -4.67
N MET A 183 7.21 37.06 -4.51
CA MET A 183 8.68 37.05 -4.45
C MET A 183 9.31 37.45 -5.77
N ASP A 184 8.74 37.05 -6.91
CA ASP A 184 9.23 37.47 -8.23
C ASP A 184 9.04 38.97 -8.44
N GLU A 185 7.90 39.53 -8.05
CA GLU A 185 7.67 40.98 -8.06
C GLU A 185 8.68 41.74 -7.20
N MET A 186 8.95 41.24 -5.98
CA MET A 186 9.96 41.82 -5.09
C MET A 186 11.36 41.76 -5.70
N ASN A 187 11.74 40.63 -6.30
CA ASN A 187 13.04 40.47 -6.96
C ASN A 187 13.19 41.43 -8.15
N LYS A 188 12.14 41.61 -8.96
CA LYS A 188 12.12 42.61 -10.04
C LYS A 188 12.31 44.03 -9.51
N ALA A 189 11.66 44.39 -8.40
CA ALA A 189 11.82 45.70 -7.79
C ALA A 189 13.24 45.93 -7.24
N ILE A 190 13.83 44.92 -6.59
CA ILE A 190 15.22 44.95 -6.13
C ILE A 190 16.18 45.13 -7.31
N GLN A 191 15.95 44.43 -8.41
CA GLN A 191 16.81 44.55 -9.59
C GLN A 191 16.75 45.97 -10.17
N LYS A 192 15.53 46.53 -10.34
CA LYS A 192 15.36 47.92 -10.76
C LYS A 192 16.07 48.91 -9.84
N LEU A 193 16.00 48.70 -8.52
CA LEU A 193 16.70 49.54 -7.55
C LEU A 193 18.21 49.49 -7.79
N LYS A 194 18.79 48.29 -7.94
CA LYS A 194 20.22 48.12 -8.24
C LYS A 194 20.63 48.81 -9.53
N ASP A 195 19.84 48.67 -10.59
CA ASP A 195 20.14 49.28 -11.89
C ASP A 195 20.09 50.82 -11.83
N LEU A 196 19.30 51.40 -10.92
CA LEU A 196 19.23 52.85 -10.69
C LEU A 196 20.28 53.38 -9.69
N SER A 197 20.89 52.50 -8.90
CA SER A 197 21.88 52.86 -7.87
C SER A 197 23.32 52.47 -8.24
N ALA A 198 23.51 51.93 -9.44
CA ALA A 198 24.80 51.75 -10.13
C ALA A 198 25.11 52.97 -11.01
#